data_AF-A0A7X9FKV2-F1
#
_entry.id   AF-A0A7X9FKV2-F1
#
_cell.length_a   1.000
_cell.length_b   1.000
_cell.length_c   1.000
_cell.angle_alpha   90.00
_cell.angle_beta   90.00
_cell.angle_gamma   90.00
#
_symmetry.space_group_name_H-M   'P 1'
#
loop_
_entity.id
_entity.type
_entity.pdbx_description
1 polymer ?
#
loop_
_entity_poly.entity_id
_entity_poly.type
_entity_poly.pdbx_seq_one_letter_code
_entity_poly.pdbx_strand_id
1 'polypeptide(L)'
;MSGQLDYEINKELGECYLFMGDLDKSEEYYRKAMESDGVYAEPHLGLATIAVQRGELDMAMGHYREAAQLEACDRSYAGMALIEMERGEIDAAFAHFGMALAKNPENLVALFGMVRLSYAQNRIEDVLPYLKDYLAVDPLKNEVRFTLAGCLMSLGRHDEAREHLETILEQEPGNKNAMELSEQLRRIAA
;
A
#
# COMPACT_ATOMS: atom_id res chain seq x y z
N MET A 1 -20.19 28.88 5.71
CA MET A 1 -19.75 28.67 4.31
C MET A 1 -18.30 29.10 4.08
N SER A 2 -17.75 30.09 4.79
CA SER A 2 -16.32 30.49 4.65
C SER A 2 -15.35 29.39 5.11
N GLY A 3 -15.53 28.84 6.31
CA GLY A 3 -14.59 27.87 6.89
C GLY A 3 -14.38 26.59 6.07
N GLN A 4 -15.42 26.09 5.40
CA GLN A 4 -15.29 24.92 4.53
C GLN A 4 -14.53 25.25 3.24
N LEU A 5 -14.74 26.43 2.66
CA LEU A 5 -13.98 26.83 1.47
C LEU A 5 -12.51 27.09 1.83
N ASP A 6 -12.25 27.70 2.99
CA ASP A 6 -10.90 27.91 3.51
C ASP A 6 -10.20 26.58 3.78
N TYR A 7 -10.90 25.59 4.33
CA TYR A 7 -10.40 24.21 4.46
C TYR A 7 -9.94 23.63 3.11
N GLU A 8 -10.83 23.59 2.12
CA GLU A 8 -10.55 22.96 0.82
C GLU A 8 -9.36 23.62 0.13
N ILE A 9 -9.30 24.95 0.11
CA ILE A 9 -8.20 25.68 -0.53
C ILE A 9 -6.87 25.35 0.15
N ASN A 10 -6.82 25.37 1.48
CA ASN A 10 -5.59 25.09 2.21
C ASN A 10 -5.18 23.62 2.10
N LYS A 11 -6.14 22.67 2.10
CA LYS A 11 -5.87 21.25 1.85
C LYS A 11 -5.24 21.03 0.47
N GLU A 12 -5.85 21.58 -0.58
CA GLU A 12 -5.36 21.45 -1.97
C GLU A 12 -3.99 22.10 -2.17
N LEU A 13 -3.74 23.25 -1.54
CA LEU A 13 -2.41 23.87 -1.56
C LEU A 13 -1.37 23.00 -0.84
N GLY A 14 -1.73 22.42 0.32
CA GLY A 14 -0.90 21.47 1.04
C GLY A 14 -0.49 20.28 0.16
N GLU A 15 -1.45 19.68 -0.53
CA GLU A 15 -1.24 18.57 -1.47
C GLU A 15 -0.35 18.97 -2.65
N CYS A 16 -0.59 20.15 -3.25
CA CYS A 16 0.24 20.67 -4.34
C CYS A 16 1.70 20.84 -3.91
N TYR A 17 1.94 21.46 -2.76
CA TYR A 17 3.31 21.65 -2.27
C TYR A 17 3.99 20.34 -1.87
N LEU A 18 3.23 19.36 -1.35
CA LEU A 18 3.72 18.03 -1.08
C LEU A 18 4.22 17.36 -2.36
N PHE A 19 3.43 17.43 -3.44
CA PHE A 19 3.81 16.88 -4.74
C PHE A 19 5.06 17.55 -5.33
N MET A 20 5.23 18.86 -5.08
CA MET A 20 6.44 19.60 -5.48
C MET A 20 7.65 19.33 -4.58
N GLY A 21 7.48 18.64 -3.45
CA GLY A 21 8.54 18.38 -2.47
C GLY A 21 8.87 19.59 -1.57
N ASP A 22 8.08 20.66 -1.61
CA ASP A 22 8.23 21.82 -0.72
C ASP A 22 7.50 21.52 0.60
N LEU A 23 8.16 20.72 1.45
CA LEU A 23 7.57 20.16 2.67
C LEU A 23 7.17 21.23 3.68
N ASP A 24 7.93 22.32 3.77
CA ASP A 24 7.67 23.39 4.72
C ASP A 24 6.38 24.14 4.38
N LYS A 25 6.17 24.48 3.10
CA LYS A 25 4.90 25.07 2.68
C LYS A 25 3.76 24.08 2.75
N SER A 26 3.99 22.82 2.38
CA SER A 26 2.97 21.79 2.48
C SER A 26 2.43 21.69 3.92
N GLU A 27 3.33 21.64 4.90
CA GLU A 27 2.99 21.62 6.32
C GLU A 27 2.25 22.88 6.77
N GLU A 28 2.69 24.07 6.33
CA GLU A 28 2.01 25.33 6.60
C GLU A 28 0.54 25.29 6.15
N TYR A 29 0.29 24.85 4.92
CA TYR A 29 -1.05 24.81 4.36
C TYR A 29 -1.93 23.71 4.97
N TYR A 30 -1.39 22.54 5.29
CA TYR A 30 -2.16 21.54 6.05
C TYR A 30 -2.53 22.02 7.45
N ARG A 31 -1.64 22.74 8.15
CA ARG A 31 -1.97 23.36 9.44
C ARG A 31 -3.09 24.39 9.32
N LYS A 32 -3.05 25.26 8.31
CA LYS A 32 -4.16 26.20 8.02
C LYS A 32 -5.48 25.48 7.72
N ALA A 33 -5.43 24.33 7.04
CA ALA A 33 -6.62 23.52 6.80
C ALA A 33 -7.22 23.00 8.13
N MET A 34 -6.38 22.63 9.10
CA MET A 34 -6.82 22.21 10.45
C MET A 34 -7.39 23.34 11.32
N GLU A 35 -7.09 24.60 11.02
CA GLU A 35 -7.64 25.76 11.74
C GLU A 35 -9.10 26.08 11.33
N SER A 36 -9.61 25.42 10.30
CA SER A 36 -11.01 25.54 9.90
C SER A 36 -11.96 24.90 10.93
N ASP A 37 -13.23 25.32 10.94
CA ASP A 37 -14.24 24.86 11.90
C ASP A 37 -14.60 23.35 11.78
N GLY A 38 -14.00 22.61 10.85
CA GLY A 38 -14.29 21.20 10.60
C GLY A 38 -13.23 20.24 11.14
N VAL A 39 -13.64 18.98 11.33
CA VAL A 39 -12.79 17.91 11.81
C VAL A 39 -12.54 16.95 10.64
N TYR A 40 -11.32 16.98 10.09
CA TYR A 40 -10.98 16.30 8.84
C TYR A 40 -9.73 15.44 8.98
N ALA A 41 -9.72 14.27 8.33
CA ALA A 41 -8.61 13.32 8.40
C ALA A 41 -7.47 13.68 7.45
N GLU A 42 -7.76 14.35 6.33
CA GLU A 42 -6.83 14.62 5.24
C GLU A 42 -5.63 15.48 5.63
N PRO A 43 -5.78 16.56 6.42
CA PRO A 43 -4.63 17.31 6.91
C PRO A 43 -3.69 16.44 7.76
N HIS A 44 -4.24 15.55 8.60
CA HIS A 44 -3.43 14.61 9.35
C HIS A 44 -2.70 13.61 8.44
N LEU A 45 -3.33 13.10 7.37
CA LEU A 45 -2.66 12.25 6.38
C LEU A 45 -1.51 12.97 5.67
N GLY A 46 -1.72 14.25 5.31
CA GLY A 46 -0.71 15.10 4.70
C GLY A 46 0.50 15.31 5.61
N LEU A 47 0.24 15.74 6.86
CA LEU A 47 1.27 15.94 7.89
C LEU A 47 2.01 14.64 8.22
N ALA A 48 1.31 13.50 8.27
CA ALA A 48 1.95 12.20 8.46
C ALA A 48 2.93 11.89 7.32
N THR A 49 2.53 12.15 6.07
CA THR A 49 3.38 11.92 4.90
C THR A 49 4.63 12.81 4.92
N ILE A 50 4.49 14.08 5.32
CA ILE A 50 5.61 15.01 5.49
C ILE A 50 6.58 14.50 6.56
N ALA A 51 6.04 14.08 7.71
CA ALA A 51 6.85 13.55 8.81
C ALA A 51 7.61 12.27 8.39
N VAL A 52 6.99 11.37 7.61
CA VAL A 52 7.70 10.22 7.02
C VAL A 52 8.86 10.68 6.13
N GLN A 53 8.64 11.65 5.24
CA GLN A 53 9.70 12.15 4.35
C GLN A 53 10.86 12.81 5.09
N ARG A 54 10.61 13.35 6.29
CA ARG A 54 11.64 13.91 7.18
C ARG A 54 12.29 12.87 8.11
N GLY A 55 11.84 11.61 8.09
CA GLY A 55 12.32 10.56 9.00
C GLY A 55 11.75 10.66 10.43
N GLU A 56 10.72 11.49 10.63
CA GLU A 56 10.09 11.77 11.91
C GLU A 56 8.98 10.75 12.22
N LEU A 57 9.36 9.47 12.26
CA LEU A 57 8.41 8.34 12.24
C LEU A 57 7.42 8.34 13.41
N ASP A 58 7.81 8.80 14.61
CA ASP A 58 6.90 8.89 15.75
C ASP A 58 5.81 9.94 15.55
N MET A 59 6.16 11.09 14.94
CA MET A 59 5.18 12.12 14.61
C MET A 59 4.25 11.64 13.51
N ALA A 60 4.80 10.98 12.48
CA ALA A 60 4.00 10.37 11.43
C ALA A 60 2.99 9.36 11.98
N MET A 61 3.42 8.48 12.88
CA MET A 61 2.55 7.51 13.55
C MET A 61 1.42 8.20 14.32
N GLY A 62 1.73 9.28 15.05
CA GLY A 62 0.73 10.11 15.73
C GLY A 62 -0.31 10.66 14.76
N HIS A 63 0.13 11.29 13.68
CA HIS A 63 -0.78 11.85 12.67
C HIS A 63 -1.62 10.78 11.97
N TYR A 64 -1.07 9.61 11.63
CA TYR A 64 -1.86 8.53 11.04
C TYR A 64 -2.93 7.99 12.01
N ARG A 65 -2.63 7.90 13.31
CA ARG A 65 -3.60 7.49 14.33
C ARG A 65 -4.74 8.50 14.46
N GLU A 66 -4.43 9.79 14.51
CA GLU A 66 -5.44 10.85 14.51
C GLU A 66 -6.31 10.76 13.26
N ALA A 67 -5.71 10.66 12.06
CA ALA A 67 -6.44 10.50 10.82
C ALA A 67 -7.38 9.28 10.86
N ALA A 68 -6.91 8.12 11.35
CA ALA A 68 -7.71 6.91 11.47
C ALA A 68 -8.85 7.01 12.50
N GLN A 69 -8.69 7.82 13.57
CA GLN A 69 -9.75 8.09 14.54
C GLN A 69 -10.85 8.98 13.95
N LEU A 70 -10.47 9.97 13.15
CA LEU A 70 -11.42 10.87 12.47
C LEU A 70 -12.15 10.15 11.34
N GLU A 71 -11.39 9.51 10.45
CA GLU A 71 -11.92 8.70 9.37
C GLU A 71 -10.98 7.53 9.07
N ALA A 72 -11.44 6.33 9.41
CA ALA A 72 -10.74 5.10 9.10
C ALA A 72 -10.67 4.87 7.58
N CYS A 73 -9.52 5.17 6.98
CA CYS A 73 -9.22 4.99 5.56
C CYS A 73 -8.02 4.06 5.35
N ASP A 74 -7.85 3.59 4.11
CA ASP A 74 -6.75 2.70 3.73
C ASP A 74 -5.37 3.37 3.86
N ARG A 75 -5.26 4.67 3.51
CA ARG A 75 -4.02 5.44 3.58
C ARG A 75 -3.44 5.53 4.98
N SER A 76 -4.27 5.75 6.01
CA SER A 76 -3.77 5.82 7.40
C SER A 76 -3.27 4.47 7.89
N TYR A 77 -4.02 3.40 7.63
CA TYR A 77 -3.59 2.05 8.00
C TYR A 77 -2.32 1.60 7.26
N ALA A 78 -2.23 1.84 5.96
CA ALA A 78 -1.02 1.53 5.19
C ALA A 78 0.20 2.33 5.67
N GLY A 79 0.01 3.60 6.02
CA GLY A 79 1.05 4.45 6.60
C GLY A 79 1.57 3.94 7.95
N MET A 80 0.67 3.58 8.88
CA MET A 80 1.04 2.96 10.16
C MET A 80 1.81 1.66 9.95
N ALA A 81 1.29 0.80 9.07
CA ALA A 81 1.91 -0.49 8.76
C ALA A 81 3.34 -0.35 8.19
N LEU A 82 3.59 0.64 7.33
CA LEU A 82 4.94 0.91 6.81
C LEU A 82 5.92 1.30 7.92
N ILE A 83 5.49 2.16 8.85
CA ILE A 83 6.31 2.58 10.00
C ILE A 83 6.58 1.40 10.94
N GLU A 84 5.57 0.60 11.25
CA GLU A 84 5.69 -0.61 12.08
C GLU A 84 6.64 -1.62 11.43
N MET A 85 6.53 -1.81 10.12
CA MET A 85 7.42 -2.68 9.36
C MET A 85 8.88 -2.21 9.42
N GLU A 86 9.13 -0.89 9.32
CA GLU A 86 10.48 -0.31 9.47
C GLU A 86 11.04 -0.50 10.89
N ARG A 87 10.18 -0.49 11.91
CA ARG A 87 10.53 -0.76 13.31
C ARG A 87 10.70 -2.25 13.63
N GLY A 88 10.37 -3.15 12.70
CA GLY A 88 10.37 -4.58 12.94
C GLY A 88 9.17 -5.08 13.75
N GLU A 89 8.12 -4.27 13.87
CA GLU A 89 6.85 -4.62 14.53
C GLU A 89 5.95 -5.40 13.56
N ILE A 90 6.45 -6.58 13.16
CA ILE A 90 5.93 -7.36 12.04
C ILE A 90 4.43 -7.68 12.16
N ASP A 91 3.99 -8.22 13.29
CA ASP A 91 2.58 -8.63 13.43
C ASP A 91 1.63 -7.43 13.41
N ALA A 92 2.04 -6.28 13.97
CA ALA A 92 1.28 -5.04 13.92
C ALA A 92 1.17 -4.54 12.47
N ALA A 93 2.31 -4.51 11.75
CA ALA A 93 2.35 -4.11 10.35
C ALA A 93 1.44 -4.97 9.48
N PHE A 94 1.48 -6.29 9.66
CA PHE A 94 0.62 -7.21 8.91
C PHE A 94 -0.87 -6.95 9.20
N ALA A 95 -1.23 -6.72 10.46
CA ALA A 95 -2.60 -6.41 10.85
C ALA A 95 -3.08 -5.09 10.22
N HIS A 96 -2.29 -4.01 10.30
CA HIS A 96 -2.66 -2.73 9.72
C HIS A 96 -2.69 -2.76 8.18
N PHE A 97 -1.81 -3.49 7.51
CA PHE A 97 -1.96 -3.68 6.06
C PHE A 97 -3.26 -4.43 5.72
N GLY A 98 -3.63 -5.46 6.49
CA GLY A 98 -4.91 -6.14 6.34
C GLY A 98 -6.11 -5.19 6.51
N MET A 99 -6.04 -4.28 7.49
CA MET A 99 -7.06 -3.23 7.67
C MET A 99 -7.11 -2.26 6.49
N ALA A 100 -5.97 -1.91 5.91
CA ALA A 100 -5.91 -1.07 4.72
C ALA A 100 -6.60 -1.76 3.52
N LEU A 101 -6.31 -3.04 3.29
CA LEU A 101 -6.92 -3.82 2.22
C LEU A 101 -8.42 -4.07 2.43
N ALA A 102 -8.87 -4.17 3.69
CA ALA A 102 -10.30 -4.24 4.00
C ALA A 102 -11.05 -2.93 3.66
N LYS A 103 -10.34 -1.79 3.67
CA LYS A 103 -10.89 -0.49 3.26
C LYS A 103 -10.82 -0.27 1.76
N ASN A 104 -9.70 -0.65 1.16
CA ASN A 104 -9.45 -0.55 -0.26
C ASN A 104 -8.69 -1.79 -0.72
N PRO A 105 -9.39 -2.78 -1.30
CA PRO A 105 -8.75 -4.00 -1.81
C PRO A 105 -7.68 -3.73 -2.87
N GLU A 106 -7.74 -2.59 -3.56
CA GLU A 106 -6.80 -2.21 -4.62
C GLU A 106 -5.57 -1.45 -4.10
N ASN A 107 -5.39 -1.33 -2.78
CA ASN A 107 -4.23 -0.65 -2.20
C ASN A 107 -2.94 -1.48 -2.37
N LEU A 108 -2.23 -1.22 -3.47
CA LEU A 108 -0.98 -1.92 -3.82
C LEU A 108 0.14 -1.71 -2.79
N VAL A 109 0.17 -0.56 -2.11
CA VAL A 109 1.16 -0.30 -1.05
C VAL A 109 0.97 -1.30 0.09
N ALA A 110 -0.27 -1.50 0.52
CA ALA A 110 -0.59 -2.46 1.56
C ALA A 110 -0.34 -3.91 1.09
N LEU A 111 -0.80 -4.25 -0.11
CA LEU A 111 -0.66 -5.59 -0.66
C LEU A 111 0.81 -6.02 -0.79
N PHE A 112 1.64 -5.20 -1.43
CA PHE A 112 3.06 -5.51 -1.60
C PHE A 112 3.85 -5.36 -0.30
N GLY A 113 3.40 -4.50 0.62
CA GLY A 113 3.88 -4.44 1.99
C GLY A 113 3.74 -5.79 2.71
N MET A 114 2.54 -6.38 2.66
CA MET A 114 2.29 -7.72 3.22
C MET A 114 3.11 -8.80 2.54
N VAL A 115 3.21 -8.79 1.21
CA VAL A 115 4.02 -9.76 0.49
C VAL A 115 5.47 -9.72 0.95
N ARG A 116 6.08 -8.53 0.99
CA ARG A 116 7.47 -8.36 1.47
C ARG A 116 7.64 -8.88 2.90
N LEU A 117 6.69 -8.56 3.78
CA LEU A 117 6.71 -8.97 5.16
C LEU A 117 6.58 -10.49 5.32
N SER A 118 5.66 -11.09 4.56
CA SER A 118 5.45 -12.54 4.50
C SER A 118 6.67 -13.29 4.00
N TYR A 119 7.38 -12.79 2.99
CA TYR A 119 8.66 -13.37 2.57
C TYR A 119 9.71 -13.30 3.69
N ALA A 120 9.85 -12.14 4.35
CA ALA A 120 10.83 -11.95 5.42
C ALA A 120 10.59 -12.87 6.63
N GLN A 121 9.34 -13.24 6.89
CA GLN A 121 8.94 -14.11 8.01
C GLN A 121 8.67 -15.56 7.62
N ASN A 122 8.86 -15.92 6.34
CA ASN A 122 8.48 -17.24 5.82
C ASN A 122 6.99 -17.58 6.07
N ARG A 123 6.12 -16.57 5.99
CA ARG A 123 4.65 -16.63 6.16
C ARG A 123 3.94 -16.32 4.85
N ILE A 124 4.40 -16.93 3.76
CA ILE A 124 3.95 -16.64 2.39
C ILE A 124 2.52 -17.18 2.15
N GLU A 125 2.13 -18.26 2.81
CA GLU A 125 0.77 -18.79 2.72
C GLU A 125 -0.29 -17.75 3.17
N ASP A 126 0.04 -16.96 4.20
CA ASP A 126 -0.87 -15.98 4.81
C ASP A 126 -1.28 -14.84 3.85
N VAL A 127 -0.47 -14.54 2.82
CA VAL A 127 -0.74 -13.43 1.89
C VAL A 127 -1.51 -13.87 0.63
N LEU A 128 -1.60 -15.17 0.35
CA LEU A 128 -2.27 -15.68 -0.85
C LEU A 128 -3.75 -15.25 -0.95
N PRO A 129 -4.55 -15.24 0.14
CA PRO A 129 -5.94 -14.79 0.07
C PRO A 129 -6.05 -13.35 -0.41
N TYR A 130 -5.21 -12.45 0.11
CA TYR A 130 -5.22 -11.03 -0.27
C TYR A 130 -4.86 -10.79 -1.73
N LEU A 131 -3.89 -11.54 -2.28
CA LEU A 131 -3.53 -11.48 -3.69
C LEU A 131 -4.67 -12.01 -4.59
N LYS A 132 -5.35 -13.07 -4.16
CA LYS A 132 -6.51 -13.64 -4.87
C LYS A 132 -7.70 -12.69 -4.84
N ASP A 133 -7.98 -12.08 -3.70
CA ASP A 133 -9.05 -11.11 -3.51
C ASP A 133 -8.83 -9.86 -4.38
N TYR A 134 -7.59 -9.34 -4.44
CA TYR A 134 -7.25 -8.26 -5.37
C TYR A 134 -7.58 -8.65 -6.82
N LEU A 135 -7.15 -9.83 -7.26
CA LEU A 135 -7.38 -10.29 -8.65
C LEU A 135 -8.84 -10.62 -8.96
N ALA A 136 -9.69 -10.81 -7.95
CA ALA A 136 -11.13 -10.90 -8.13
C ALA A 136 -11.75 -9.53 -8.44
N VAL A 137 -11.15 -8.44 -7.95
CA VAL A 137 -11.56 -7.06 -8.22
C VAL A 137 -10.98 -6.57 -9.56
N ASP A 138 -9.67 -6.72 -9.75
CA ASP A 138 -8.97 -6.36 -11.00
C ASP A 138 -8.23 -7.58 -11.59
N PRO A 139 -8.91 -8.39 -12.42
CA PRO A 139 -8.31 -9.56 -13.06
C PRO A 139 -7.21 -9.22 -14.08
N LEU A 140 -7.10 -7.97 -14.52
CA LEU A 140 -6.14 -7.55 -15.56
C LEU A 140 -4.83 -7.01 -14.97
N LYS A 141 -4.72 -6.95 -13.64
CA LYS A 141 -3.49 -6.52 -12.96
C LYS A 141 -2.39 -7.59 -13.01
N ASN A 142 -1.68 -7.67 -14.13
CA ASN A 142 -0.60 -8.64 -14.34
C ASN A 142 0.53 -8.55 -13.31
N GLU A 143 0.79 -7.37 -12.76
CA GLU A 143 1.77 -7.18 -11.68
C GLU A 143 1.40 -7.97 -10.41
N VAL A 144 0.13 -7.94 -10.00
CA VAL A 144 -0.36 -8.70 -8.84
C VAL A 144 -0.43 -10.19 -9.15
N ARG A 145 -0.85 -10.55 -10.38
CA ARG A 145 -0.86 -11.94 -10.86
C ARG A 145 0.54 -12.55 -10.87
N PHE A 146 1.54 -11.79 -11.30
CA PHE A 146 2.95 -12.21 -11.28
C PHE A 146 3.44 -12.40 -9.85
N THR A 147 3.07 -11.50 -8.94
CA THR A 147 3.38 -11.61 -7.52
C THR A 147 2.78 -12.88 -6.90
N LEU A 148 1.53 -13.19 -7.22
CA LEU A 148 0.87 -14.44 -6.79
C LEU A 148 1.60 -15.68 -7.33
N ALA A 149 1.97 -15.69 -8.61
CA ALA A 149 2.75 -16.77 -9.20
C ALA A 149 4.10 -16.96 -8.48
N GLY A 150 4.81 -15.86 -8.17
CA GLY A 150 6.04 -15.90 -7.39
C GLY A 150 5.86 -16.50 -5.98
N CYS A 151 4.81 -16.08 -5.26
CA CYS A 151 4.47 -16.64 -3.96
C CYS A 151 4.19 -18.14 -4.05
N LEU A 152 3.39 -18.57 -5.03
CA LEU A 152 3.08 -19.99 -5.26
C LEU A 152 4.33 -20.80 -5.60
N MET A 153 5.25 -20.26 -6.41
CA MET A 153 6.52 -20.92 -6.69
C MET A 153 7.37 -21.12 -5.44
N SER A 154 7.45 -20.10 -4.58
CA SER A 154 8.23 -20.20 -3.33
C SER A 154 7.67 -21.26 -2.36
N LEU A 155 6.36 -21.52 -2.44
CA LEU A 155 5.66 -22.56 -1.67
C LEU A 155 5.71 -23.94 -2.33
N GLY A 156 6.35 -24.08 -3.50
CA GLY A 156 6.38 -25.34 -4.26
C GLY A 156 5.07 -25.68 -4.98
N ARG A 157 4.10 -24.75 -5.03
CA ARG A 157 2.80 -24.91 -5.69
C ARG A 157 2.92 -24.62 -7.18
N HIS A 158 3.74 -25.44 -7.84
CA HIS A 158 4.21 -25.22 -9.21
C HIS A 158 3.10 -25.23 -10.26
N ASP A 159 2.09 -26.10 -10.12
CA ASP A 159 1.00 -26.17 -11.09
C ASP A 159 0.12 -24.92 -11.05
N GLU A 160 -0.24 -24.43 -9.86
CA GLU A 160 -1.00 -23.17 -9.70
C GLU A 160 -0.20 -21.96 -10.20
N ALA A 161 1.11 -21.92 -9.92
CA ALA A 161 1.97 -20.86 -10.45
C ALA A 161 1.98 -20.86 -11.99
N ARG A 162 1.96 -22.04 -12.62
CA ARG A 162 1.92 -22.19 -14.08
C ARG A 162 0.67 -21.56 -14.67
N GLU A 163 -0.50 -21.85 -14.12
CA GLU A 163 -1.79 -21.32 -14.60
C GLU A 163 -1.81 -19.79 -14.58
N HIS A 164 -1.29 -19.19 -13.51
CA HIS A 164 -1.19 -17.73 -13.41
C HIS A 164 -0.21 -17.14 -14.43
N LEU A 165 0.94 -17.77 -14.66
CA LEU A 165 1.92 -17.33 -15.67
C LEU A 165 1.40 -17.46 -17.10
N GLU A 166 0.69 -18.55 -17.40
CA GLU A 166 0.04 -18.76 -18.69
C GLU A 166 -0.99 -17.65 -18.95
N THR A 167 -1.80 -17.31 -17.95
CA THR A 167 -2.75 -16.20 -18.06
C THR A 167 -2.06 -14.87 -18.37
N ILE A 168 -0.91 -14.57 -17.74
CA ILE A 168 -0.14 -13.34 -18.05
C ILE A 168 0.34 -13.37 -19.50
N LEU A 169 0.85 -14.50 -19.98
CA LEU A 169 1.38 -14.63 -21.33
C LEU A 169 0.28 -14.65 -22.41
N GLU A 170 -0.94 -15.07 -22.08
CA GLU A 170 -2.09 -14.93 -22.98
C GLU A 170 -2.48 -13.46 -23.17
N GLN A 171 -2.44 -12.67 -22.10
CA GLN A 171 -2.77 -11.24 -22.14
C GLN A 171 -1.62 -10.40 -22.72
N GLU A 172 -0.39 -10.75 -22.37
CA GLU A 172 0.84 -10.07 -22.77
C GLU A 172 1.91 -11.09 -23.18
N PRO A 173 1.88 -11.59 -24.44
CA PRO A 173 2.82 -12.60 -24.92
C PRO A 173 4.31 -12.20 -24.83
N GLY A 174 4.59 -10.89 -24.76
CA GLY A 174 5.94 -10.33 -24.64
C GLY A 174 6.38 -10.04 -23.20
N ASN A 175 5.62 -10.44 -22.18
CA ASN A 175 5.96 -10.16 -20.78
C ASN A 175 7.21 -10.94 -20.36
N LYS A 176 8.36 -10.25 -20.32
CA LYS A 176 9.68 -10.85 -20.04
C LYS A 176 9.73 -11.57 -18.70
N ASN A 177 9.19 -10.94 -17.66
CA ASN A 177 9.20 -11.48 -16.31
C ASN A 177 8.44 -12.81 -16.25
N ALA A 178 7.26 -12.87 -16.86
CA ALA A 178 6.45 -14.09 -16.91
C ALA A 178 7.12 -15.20 -17.74
N MET A 179 7.76 -14.86 -18.86
CA MET A 179 8.52 -15.83 -19.67
C MET A 179 9.70 -16.43 -18.89
N GLU A 180 10.51 -15.59 -18.25
CA GLU A 180 11.66 -16.01 -17.44
C GLU A 180 11.22 -16.94 -16.30
N LEU A 181 10.17 -16.55 -15.57
CA LEU A 181 9.68 -17.34 -14.45
C LEU A 181 9.04 -18.67 -14.91
N SER A 182 8.35 -18.68 -16.06
CA SER A 182 7.81 -19.90 -16.69
C SER A 182 8.94 -20.85 -17.13
N GLU A 183 10.05 -20.33 -17.66
CA GLU A 183 11.21 -21.14 -18.01
C GLU A 183 11.86 -21.76 -16.76
N GLN A 184 12.03 -20.99 -15.69
CA GLN A 184 12.53 -21.50 -14.41
C GLN A 184 11.65 -22.64 -13.89
N LEU A 185 10.32 -22.48 -13.93
CA LEU A 185 9.37 -23.50 -13.51
C LEU A 185 9.50 -24.80 -14.32
N ARG A 186 9.69 -24.70 -15.65
CA ARG A 186 9.90 -25.87 -16.51
C ARG A 186 11.18 -26.63 -16.16
N ARG A 187 12.25 -25.93 -15.76
CA ARG A 187 13.51 -26.55 -15.35
C ARG A 187 13.40 -27.29 -14.01
N ILE A 188 12.52 -26.83 -13.11
CA ILE A 188 12.27 -27.49 -11.81
C ILE A 188 11.42 -28.74 -11.98
N ALA A 189 10.51 -28.76 -12.95
CA ALA A 189 9.58 -29.85 -13.21
C ALA A 189 10.12 -30.95 -14.15
N ALA A 190 11.33 -30.78 -14.70
CA ALA A 190 12.00 -31.73 -15.59
C ALA A 190 12.98 -32.62 -14.82
#